data_AF-A0A1S8TTQ9-F1
#
_entry.id   AF-A0A1S8TTQ9-F1
#
_cell.length_a   1.000
_cell.length_b   1.000
_cell.length_c   1.000
_cell.angle_alpha   90.00
_cell.angle_beta   90.00
_cell.angle_gamma   90.00
#
_symmetry.space_group_name_H-M   'P 1'
#
loop_
_entity.id
_entity.type
_entity.pdbx_description
1 polymer ?
#
loop_
_entity_poly.entity_id
_entity_poly.type
_entity_poly.pdbx_seq_one_letter_code
_entity_poly.pdbx_strand_id
1 'polypeptide(L)'
;MGIAWVNGGNHSITMGIVQGGELEPEYYYDISEVYKYVYCDGENFIRTEDNKVIAKVTNVEFAAIFEIGRLLIEKGMSFID
;
A
#
# COMPACT_ATOMS: atom_id res chain seq x y z
N MET A 1 5.18 1.53 -4.71
CA MET A 1 5.27 1.82 -3.25
C MET A 1 4.70 0.61 -2.51
N GLY A 2 5.37 0.12 -1.47
CA GLY A 2 4.98 -1.11 -0.77
C GLY A 2 5.05 -0.95 0.75
N ILE A 3 4.28 -1.78 1.47
CA ILE A 3 4.32 -1.89 2.92
C ILE A 3 4.91 -3.26 3.26
N ALA A 4 5.98 -3.29 4.03
CA ALA A 4 6.57 -4.51 4.53
C ALA A 4 6.16 -4.75 5.99
N TRP A 5 5.75 -5.97 6.32
CA TRP A 5 5.50 -6.41 7.70
C TRP A 5 6.63 -7.32 8.15
N VAL A 6 7.18 -7.06 9.33
CA VAL A 6 8.22 -7.89 9.93
C VAL A 6 7.66 -8.57 11.18
N ASN A 7 7.59 -9.90 11.14
CA ASN A 7 6.99 -10.70 12.21
C ASN A 7 7.99 -11.06 13.34
N GLY A 8 9.29 -10.83 13.15
CA GLY A 8 10.33 -11.12 14.14
C GLY A 8 11.70 -10.59 13.71
N GLY A 9 12.64 -10.43 14.66
CA GLY A 9 13.96 -9.85 14.36
C GLY A 9 13.95 -8.33 14.12
N ASN A 10 12.89 -7.64 14.55
CA ASN A 10 12.63 -6.23 14.24
C ASN A 10 13.80 -5.30 14.56
N HIS A 11 14.50 -5.50 15.69
CA HIS A 11 15.63 -4.65 16.07
C HIS A 11 16.84 -4.76 15.13
N SER A 12 17.26 -5.99 14.79
CA SER A 12 18.39 -6.20 13.88
C SER A 12 18.05 -5.84 12.44
N ILE A 13 16.81 -6.10 12.00
CA ILE A 13 16.30 -5.72 10.68
C ILE A 13 16.24 -4.21 10.54
N THR A 14 15.69 -3.50 11.54
CA THR A 14 15.64 -2.02 11.51
C THR A 14 17.04 -1.43 11.42
N MET A 15 17.99 -1.92 12.23
CA MET A 15 19.39 -1.47 12.14
C MET A 15 20.01 -1.78 10.78
N GLY A 16 19.71 -2.96 10.21
CA GLY A 16 20.12 -3.33 8.85
C GLY A 16 19.62 -2.33 7.81
N ILE A 17 18.31 -2.02 7.78
CA ILE A 17 17.72 -1.05 6.85
C ILE A 17 18.36 0.34 7.01
N VAL A 18 18.50 0.82 8.26
CA VAL A 18 19.10 2.14 8.54
C VAL A 18 20.54 2.23 8.06
N GLN A 19 21.27 1.11 8.08
CA GLN A 19 22.65 1.02 7.59
C GLN A 19 22.74 0.74 6.07
N GLY A 20 21.62 0.70 5.35
CA GLY A 20 21.57 0.46 3.90
C GLY A 20 21.57 -1.03 3.50
N GLY A 21 21.20 -1.92 4.42
CA GLY A 21 20.98 -3.33 4.13
C GLY A 21 19.72 -3.56 3.27
N GLU A 22 19.78 -4.59 2.45
CA GLU A 22 18.67 -5.01 1.58
C GLU A 22 17.86 -6.13 2.25
N LEU A 23 16.57 -6.18 1.94
CA LEU A 23 15.65 -7.19 2.44
C LEU A 23 14.81 -7.72 1.28
N GLU A 24 14.71 -9.04 1.20
CA GLU A 24 13.82 -9.73 0.29
C GLU A 24 12.63 -10.27 1.10
N PRO A 25 11.39 -9.86 0.78
CA PRO A 25 10.22 -10.41 1.45
C PRO A 25 10.01 -11.87 1.04
N GLU A 26 9.66 -12.72 2.01
CA GLU A 26 9.32 -14.13 1.74
C GLU A 26 8.07 -14.25 0.85
N TYR A 27 7.13 -13.31 0.99
CA TYR A 27 5.92 -13.23 0.18
C TYR A 27 5.51 -11.77 0.00
N TYR A 28 4.89 -11.46 -1.14
CA TYR A 28 4.27 -10.17 -1.41
C TYR A 28 2.81 -10.36 -1.82
N TYR A 29 1.99 -9.36 -1.51
CA TYR A 29 0.63 -9.26 -2.01
C TYR A 29 0.57 -8.12 -3.01
N ASP A 30 0.22 -8.43 -4.26
CA ASP A 30 -0.07 -7.40 -5.24
C ASP A 30 -1.52 -6.92 -5.08
N ILE A 31 -1.67 -5.65 -4.72
CA ILE A 31 -2.97 -4.99 -4.58
C ILE A 31 -3.31 -4.09 -5.78
N SER A 32 -2.49 -4.10 -6.84
CA SER A 32 -2.69 -3.31 -8.06
C SER A 32 -4.05 -3.57 -8.71
N GLU A 33 -4.56 -4.80 -8.63
CA GLU A 33 -5.90 -5.15 -9.10
C GLU A 33 -7.00 -4.47 -8.29
N VAL A 34 -6.81 -4.27 -6.98
CA VAL A 34 -7.79 -3.61 -6.10
C VAL A 34 -7.97 -2.13 -6.48
N TYR A 35 -6.87 -1.48 -6.90
CA TYR A 35 -6.86 -0.07 -7.34
C TYR A 35 -7.80 0.22 -8.51
N LYS A 36 -8.17 -0.79 -9.31
CA LYS A 36 -9.14 -0.65 -10.41
C LYS A 36 -10.57 -0.47 -9.89
N TYR A 37 -10.85 -1.00 -8.71
CA TYR A 37 -12.22 -1.11 -8.17
C TYR A 37 -12.50 -0.18 -7.00
N VAL A 38 -11.47 0.36 -6.34
CA VAL A 38 -11.61 1.14 -5.11
C VAL A 38 -10.66 2.34 -5.11
N TYR A 39 -11.17 3.51 -4.74
CA TYR A 39 -10.38 4.69 -4.41
C TYR A 39 -10.70 5.18 -2.99
N CYS A 40 -9.84 6.02 -2.44
CA CYS A 40 -10.02 6.61 -1.12
C CYS A 40 -10.04 8.14 -1.21
N ASP A 41 -11.02 8.78 -0.56
CA ASP A 41 -11.12 10.25 -0.51
C ASP A 41 -10.49 10.86 0.77
N GLY A 42 -9.88 10.02 1.61
CA GLY A 42 -9.33 10.39 2.91
C GLY A 42 -10.27 10.16 4.10
N GLU A 43 -11.57 9.97 3.86
CA GLU A 43 -12.57 9.65 4.89
C GLU A 43 -13.19 8.25 4.68
N ASN A 44 -13.34 7.84 3.42
CA ASN A 44 -14.01 6.63 3.00
C ASN A 44 -13.25 5.92 1.88
N PHE A 45 -13.34 4.60 1.87
CA PHE A 45 -13.06 3.79 0.69
C PHE A 45 -14.34 3.68 -0.12
N ILE A 46 -14.21 3.98 -1.42
CA ILE A 46 -15.33 4.16 -2.34
C ILE A 46 -15.10 3.25 -3.54
N ARG A 47 -16.13 2.49 -3.89
CA ARG A 47 -16.11 1.60 -5.06
C ARG A 47 -16.30 2.39 -6.35
N THR A 48 -15.46 2.13 -7.34
CA THR A 48 -15.44 2.88 -8.62
C THR A 48 -16.65 2.60 -9.50
N GLU A 49 -17.23 1.40 -9.44
CA GLU A 49 -18.32 0.99 -10.34
C GLU A 49 -19.63 1.77 -10.12
N ASP A 50 -19.92 2.14 -8.87
CA ASP A 50 -21.19 2.77 -8.47
C ASP A 50 -21.04 3.93 -7.48
N ASN A 51 -19.81 4.34 -7.18
CA ASN A 51 -19.47 5.39 -6.19
C ASN A 51 -20.02 5.12 -4.78
N LYS A 52 -20.25 3.86 -4.43
CA LYS A 52 -20.74 3.50 -3.11
C LYS A 52 -19.61 3.47 -2.08
N VAL A 53 -19.84 4.09 -0.92
CA VAL A 53 -18.99 3.93 0.26
C VAL A 53 -19.06 2.49 0.74
N ILE A 54 -17.90 1.82 0.80
CA ILE A 54 -17.77 0.42 1.22
C ILE A 54 -17.12 0.28 2.59
N ALA A 55 -16.32 1.26 3.02
CA ALA A 55 -15.73 1.29 4.35
C ALA A 55 -15.35 2.72 4.74
N LYS A 56 -15.34 2.99 6.06
CA LYS A 56 -14.78 4.22 6.62
C LYS A 56 -13.28 4.05 6.85
N VAL A 57 -12.51 5.11 6.64
CA VAL A 57 -11.08 5.14 6.98
C VAL A 57 -10.90 5.05 8.49
N THR A 58 -10.09 4.08 8.93
CA THR A 58 -9.72 3.87 10.34
C THR A 58 -8.30 4.31 10.65
N ASN A 59 -7.46 4.43 9.62
CA ASN A 59 -6.09 4.92 9.71
C ASN A 59 -5.77 5.78 8.48
N VAL A 60 -5.45 7.05 8.71
CA VAL A 60 -5.27 8.06 7.66
C VAL A 60 -3.97 7.82 6.90
N GLU A 61 -2.91 7.36 7.57
CA GLU A 61 -1.62 7.09 6.96
C GLU A 61 -1.71 5.96 5.93
N PHE A 62 -2.40 4.86 6.27
CA PHE A 62 -2.65 3.75 5.35
C PHE A 62 -3.59 4.16 4.20
N ALA A 63 -4.60 4.99 4.48
CA ALA A 63 -5.47 5.54 3.43
C ALA A 63 -4.67 6.39 2.42
N ALA A 64 -3.74 7.22 2.91
CA ALA A 64 -2.86 8.01 2.06
C ALA A 64 -1.92 7.13 1.22
N ILE A 65 -1.28 6.12 1.83
CA ILE A 65 -0.41 5.16 1.13
C ILE A 65 -1.19 4.43 0.03
N PHE A 66 -2.41 3.98 0.33
CA PHE A 66 -3.30 3.32 -0.63
C PHE A 66 -3.57 4.22 -1.84
N GLU A 67 -4.03 5.46 -1.61
CA GLU A 67 -4.43 6.36 -2.69
C GLU A 67 -3.23 6.84 -3.51
N ILE A 68 -2.08 7.09 -2.89
CA ILE A 68 -0.83 7.37 -3.62
C ILE A 68 -0.48 6.18 -4.52
N GLY A 69 -0.54 4.95 -4.00
CA GLY A 69 -0.29 3.74 -4.80
C GLY A 69 -1.21 3.63 -6.01
N ARG A 70 -2.51 3.86 -5.81
CA ARG A 70 -3.53 3.90 -6.87
C ARG A 70 -3.18 4.92 -7.96
N LEU A 71 -2.86 6.15 -7.56
CA LEU A 71 -2.51 7.26 -8.47
C LEU A 71 -1.21 7.03 -9.24
N LEU A 72 -0.22 6.36 -8.64
CA LEU A 72 1.03 6.00 -9.33
C LEU A 72 0.75 5.02 -10.47
N ILE A 73 -0.05 3.98 -10.23
CA ILE A 73 -0.46 3.00 -11.25
C ILE A 73 -1.30 3.66 -12.34
N GLU A 74 -2.25 4.54 -11.98
CA GLU A 74 -3.06 5.30 -12.94
C GLU A 74 -2.19 6.15 -13.89
N LYS A 75 -1.04 6.66 -13.40
CA LYS A 75 -0.05 7.40 -14.19
C LYS A 75 0.94 6.52 -14.96
N GLY A 76 0.78 5.19 -14.93
CA GLY A 76 1.68 4.25 -15.58
C GLY A 76 3.02 4.06 -14.86
N MET A 77 3.12 4.46 -13.58
CA MET A 77 4.29 4.22 -12.74
C MET A 77 4.07 2.92 -11.94
N SER A 78 4.46 1.79 -12.52
CA SER A 78 4.52 0.51 -11.81
C SER A 78 5.89 0.31 -11.18
N PHE A 79 5.91 -0.32 -10.01
CA PHE A 79 7.12 -0.77 -9.32
C PHE A 79 7.18 -2.30 -9.23
N ILE A 80 6.26 -2.97 -9.92
CA ILE A 80 6.18 -4.42 -10.10
C ILE A 80 6.35 -4.65 -11.60
N ASP A 81 7.34 -5.46 -11.97
CA ASP A 81 7.67 -5.81 -13.36
C ASP A 81 6.61 -6.73 -14.01
#